data_AF-X1PNA0-F1
#
_entry.id   AF-X1PNA0-F1
#
_cell.length_a   1.000
_cell.length_b   1.000
_cell.length_c   1.000
_cell.angle_alpha   90.00
_cell.angle_beta   90.00
_cell.angle_gamma   90.00
#
_symmetry.space_group_name_H-M   'P 1'
#
loop_
_entity.id
_entity.type
_entity.pdbx_description
1 polymer ?
#
loop_
_entity_poly.entity_id
_entity_poly.type
_entity_poly.pdbx_seq_one_letter_code
_entity_poly.pdbx_strand_id
1 'polypeptide(L)'
;MEEVKEQIKANLTNRLFERSIIVDEFNIIDFEFSPAFNEAIEAKVKAEQLKLKADRDLERIKIEKEQIIAAAQGKAEAIRIEAQALKQNPQVVELRWIEKWNGEVPTYWGEASPFIGINR
;
A
#
# COMPACT_ATOMS: atom_id res chain seq x y z
N MET A 1 20.11 -21.76 -22.34
CA MET A 1 20.48 -21.25 -23.68
C MET A 1 21.89 -21.65 -24.04
N GLU A 2 22.86 -21.47 -23.14
CA GLU A 2 24.26 -21.87 -23.37
C GLU A 2 24.41 -23.37 -23.67
N GLU A 3 23.79 -24.22 -22.85
CA GLU A 3 23.86 -25.68 -22.98
C GLU A 3 23.31 -26.21 -24.32
N VAL A 4 22.27 -25.56 -24.86
CA VAL A 4 21.68 -25.91 -26.16
C VAL A 4 22.63 -25.54 -27.31
N LYS A 5 23.29 -24.37 -27.22
CA LYS A 5 24.28 -23.95 -28.22
C LYS A 5 25.48 -24.89 -28.25
N GLU A 6 25.99 -25.29 -27.09
CA GLU A 6 27.12 -26.21 -27.00
C GLU A 6 26.79 -27.58 -27.60
N GLN A 7 25.61 -28.12 -27.28
CA GLN A 7 25.16 -29.40 -27.84
C GLN A 7 25.00 -29.36 -29.36
N ILE A 8 24.44 -28.29 -29.91
CA ILE A 8 24.27 -28.15 -31.36
C ILE A 8 25.63 -27.99 -32.04
N LYS A 9 26.54 -27.18 -31.48
CA LYS A 9 27.91 -27.00 -32.00
C LYS A 9 28.64 -28.34 -32.03
N ALA A 10 28.64 -29.08 -30.93
CA ALA A 10 29.28 -30.39 -30.85
C ALA A 10 28.72 -31.39 -31.88
N ASN A 11 27.39 -31.42 -32.05
CA ASN A 11 26.75 -32.30 -33.03
C ASN A 11 27.13 -31.93 -34.48
N LEU A 12 27.16 -30.64 -34.80
CA LEU A 12 27.55 -30.14 -36.13
C LEU A 12 29.04 -30.39 -36.43
N THR A 13 29.93 -30.11 -35.48
CA THR A 13 31.36 -30.35 -35.63
C THR A 13 31.63 -31.82 -35.94
N ASN A 14 31.03 -32.75 -35.18
CA ASN A 14 31.22 -34.19 -35.40
C ASN A 14 30.74 -34.64 -36.79
N ARG A 15 29.57 -34.18 -37.23
CA ARG A 15 28.99 -34.59 -38.53
C ARG A 15 29.70 -33.98 -39.73
N LEU A 16 30.26 -32.79 -39.60
CA LEU A 16 30.94 -32.08 -40.68
C LEU A 16 32.42 -32.47 -40.79
N PHE A 17 33.03 -32.92 -39.69
CA PHE A 17 34.39 -33.45 -39.68
C PHE A 17 34.56 -34.69 -40.57
N GLU A 18 33.55 -35.57 -40.65
CA GLU A 18 33.53 -36.71 -41.58
C GLU A 18 33.65 -36.30 -43.06
N ARG A 19 33.34 -35.04 -43.38
CA ARG A 19 33.43 -34.46 -44.74
C ARG A 19 34.58 -33.47 -44.87
N SER A 20 35.51 -33.44 -43.90
CA SER A 20 36.64 -32.51 -43.85
C SER A 20 36.24 -31.03 -43.81
N ILE A 21 35.06 -30.71 -43.26
CA ILE A 21 34.59 -29.34 -43.06
C ILE A 21 34.83 -28.96 -41.59
N ILE A 22 35.57 -27.87 -41.36
CA ILE A 22 35.87 -27.33 -40.02
C ILE A 22 34.88 -26.21 -39.72
N VAL A 23 34.19 -26.32 -38.58
CA VAL A 23 33.24 -25.29 -38.09
C VAL A 23 33.97 -24.38 -37.11
N ASP A 24 34.16 -23.11 -37.48
CA ASP A 24 34.86 -22.12 -36.65
C ASP A 24 33.87 -21.40 -35.70
N GLU A 25 32.81 -20.83 -36.26
CA GLU A 25 31.75 -20.12 -35.52
C GLU A 25 30.35 -20.55 -35.99
N PHE A 26 29.41 -20.66 -35.04
CA PHE A 26 28.03 -21.08 -35.28
C PHE A 26 27.07 -20.04 -34.71
N ASN A 27 26.23 -19.47 -35.58
CA ASN A 27 25.20 -18.50 -35.23
C ASN A 27 23.81 -19.09 -35.48
N ILE A 28 22.95 -19.06 -34.46
CA ILE A 28 21.52 -19.38 -34.60
C ILE A 28 20.81 -18.09 -34.98
N ILE A 29 20.20 -18.07 -36.16
CA ILE A 29 19.53 -16.87 -36.69
C ILE A 29 18.05 -16.87 -36.29
N ASP A 30 17.36 -18.00 -36.48
CA ASP A 30 15.94 -18.15 -36.16
C ASP A 30 15.72 -19.36 -35.26
N PHE A 31 15.27 -19.10 -34.03
CA PHE A 31 14.90 -20.12 -33.06
C PHE A 31 13.57 -19.73 -32.42
N GLU A 32 12.55 -20.53 -32.68
CA GLU A 32 11.23 -20.39 -32.07
C GLU A 32 10.88 -21.68 -31.35
N PHE A 33 10.40 -21.55 -30.11
CA PHE A 33 9.75 -22.65 -29.43
C PHE A 33 8.38 -22.94 -30.05
N SER A 34 7.83 -24.13 -29.78
CA SER A 34 6.49 -24.45 -30.25
C SER A 34 5.46 -23.45 -29.70
N PRO A 35 4.37 -23.16 -30.44
CA PRO A 35 3.33 -22.24 -29.98
C PRO A 35 2.79 -22.59 -28.58
N ALA A 36 2.58 -23.89 -28.32
CA ALA A 36 2.11 -24.39 -27.04
C ALA A 36 3.10 -24.14 -25.88
N PHE A 37 4.42 -24.20 -26.15
CA PHE A 37 5.43 -23.88 -25.14
C PHE A 37 5.45 -22.39 -24.85
N ASN A 38 5.40 -21.53 -25.88
CA ASN A 38 5.33 -20.08 -25.69
C ASN A 38 4.09 -19.67 -24.88
N GLU A 39 2.92 -20.23 -25.21
CA GLU A 39 1.68 -19.98 -24.46
C GLU A 39 1.82 -20.39 -22.98
N ALA A 40 2.43 -21.55 -22.71
CA ALA A 40 2.65 -22.01 -21.34
C ALA A 40 3.60 -21.09 -20.56
N ILE A 41 4.66 -20.58 -21.21
CA ILE A 41 5.59 -19.63 -20.60
C ILE A 41 4.88 -18.31 -20.31
N GLU A 42 4.15 -17.75 -21.27
CA GLU A 42 3.38 -16.52 -21.08
C GLU A 42 2.34 -16.66 -19.97
N ALA A 43 1.62 -17.78 -19.94
CA ALA A 43 0.65 -18.09 -18.90
C ALA A 43 1.30 -18.17 -17.52
N LYS A 44 2.47 -18.82 -17.41
CA LYS A 44 3.23 -18.90 -16.15
C LYS A 44 3.68 -17.52 -15.69
N VAL A 45 4.29 -16.73 -16.58
CA VAL A 45 4.73 -15.36 -16.27
C VAL A 45 3.55 -14.51 -15.82
N LYS A 46 2.42 -14.60 -16.53
CA LYS A 46 1.19 -13.90 -16.16
C LYS A 46 0.68 -14.32 -14.78
N ALA A 47 0.70 -15.62 -14.46
CA ALA A 47 0.29 -16.11 -13.15
C ALA A 47 1.23 -15.62 -12.03
N GLU A 48 2.54 -15.61 -12.25
CA GLU A 48 3.52 -15.07 -11.30
C GLU A 48 3.33 -13.57 -11.07
N GLN A 49 3.08 -12.80 -12.14
CA GLN A 49 2.79 -11.37 -12.04
C GLN A 49 1.48 -11.09 -11.31
N LEU A 50 0.42 -11.88 -11.56
CA LEU A 50 -0.85 -11.76 -10.85
C LEU A 50 -0.71 -12.06 -9.36
N LYS A 51 0.06 -13.10 -9.01
CA LYS A 51 0.38 -13.41 -7.62
C LYS A 51 1.14 -12.27 -6.95
N LEU A 52 2.20 -11.78 -7.58
CA LEU A 52 3.00 -10.66 -7.06
C LEU A 52 2.13 -9.42 -6.84
N LYS A 53 1.23 -9.11 -7.78
CA LYS A 53 0.29 -8.01 -7.64
C LYS A 53 -0.66 -8.20 -6.46
N ALA A 54 -1.26 -9.39 -6.31
CA ALA A 54 -2.16 -9.69 -5.22
C ALA A 54 -1.47 -9.58 -3.85
N ASP A 55 -0.22 -10.06 -3.75
CA ASP A 55 0.59 -9.95 -2.53
C ASP A 55 0.85 -8.47 -2.15
N ARG A 56 1.15 -7.62 -3.15
CA ARG A 56 1.37 -6.18 -2.94
C ARG A 56 0.08 -5.45 -2.59
N ASP A 57 -1.03 -5.82 -3.22
CA ASP A 57 -2.34 -5.27 -2.88
C ASP A 57 -2.73 -5.62 -1.44
N LEU A 58 -2.48 -6.86 -1.00
CA LEU A 58 -2.70 -7.27 0.38
C LEU A 58 -1.84 -6.48 1.37
N GLU A 59 -0.55 -6.28 1.06
CA GLU A 59 0.35 -5.49 1.90
C GLU A 59 -0.10 -4.03 2.01
N ARG A 60 -0.49 -3.41 0.90
CA ARG A 60 -1.08 -2.07 0.88
C ARG A 60 -2.31 -1.98 1.80
N ILE A 61 -3.25 -2.90 1.67
CA ILE A 61 -4.48 -2.91 2.49
C ILE A 61 -4.15 -3.05 3.99
N LYS A 62 -3.14 -3.86 4.35
CA LYS A 62 -2.68 -3.99 5.75
C LYS A 62 -2.14 -2.66 6.27
N ILE A 63 -1.27 -2.00 5.50
CA ILE A 63 -0.70 -0.70 5.89
C ILE A 63 -1.81 0.35 6.03
N GLU A 64 -2.74 0.43 5.08
CA GLU A 64 -3.87 1.36 5.14
C GLU A 64 -4.74 1.11 6.38
N LYS A 65 -5.02 -0.16 6.71
CA LYS A 65 -5.75 -0.55 7.92
C LYS A 65 -5.02 -0.10 9.19
N GLU A 66 -3.71 -0.33 9.26
CA GLU A 66 -2.89 0.07 10.41
C GLU A 66 -2.86 1.59 10.57
N GLN A 67 -2.74 2.34 9.46
CA GLN A 67 -2.81 3.80 9.47
C GLN A 67 -4.14 4.32 10.01
N ILE A 68 -5.27 3.71 9.60
CA ILE A 68 -6.60 4.09 10.10
C ILE A 68 -6.71 3.84 11.61
N ILE A 69 -6.23 2.68 12.07
CA ILE A 69 -6.26 2.33 13.50
C ILE A 69 -5.40 3.31 14.30
N ALA A 70 -4.17 3.57 13.86
CA ALA A 70 -3.26 4.50 14.51
C ALA A 70 -3.84 5.93 14.56
N ALA A 71 -4.44 6.39 13.47
CA ALA A 71 -5.11 7.70 13.41
C ALA A 71 -6.31 7.78 14.35
N ALA A 72 -7.14 6.72 14.41
CA ALA A 72 -8.28 6.63 15.32
C ALA A 72 -7.83 6.62 16.79
N GLN A 73 -6.78 5.87 17.12
CA GLN A 73 -6.18 5.85 18.46
C GLN A 73 -5.61 7.22 18.84
N GLY A 74 -4.88 7.88 17.94
CA GLY A 74 -4.36 9.23 18.17
C GLY A 74 -5.48 10.25 18.43
N LYS A 75 -6.57 10.20 17.67
CA LYS A 75 -7.74 11.05 17.90
C LYS A 75 -8.42 10.76 19.24
N ALA A 76 -8.61 9.48 19.58
CA ALA A 76 -9.22 9.09 20.84
C ALA A 76 -8.39 9.57 22.04
N GLU A 77 -7.06 9.43 21.96
CA GLU A 77 -6.15 9.87 23.00
C GLU A 77 -6.11 11.40 23.14
N ALA A 78 -6.12 12.14 22.02
CA ALA A 78 -6.21 13.59 22.04
C ALA A 78 -7.50 14.06 22.73
N ILE A 79 -8.65 13.47 22.40
CA ILE A 79 -9.94 13.78 23.05
C ILE A 79 -9.90 13.44 24.54
N ARG A 80 -9.28 12.31 24.92
CA ARG A 80 -9.13 11.90 26.32
C ARG A 80 -8.31 12.91 27.11
N ILE A 81 -7.18 13.37 26.55
CA ILE A 81 -6.32 14.38 27.16
C ILE A 81 -7.06 15.72 27.27
N GLU A 82 -7.75 16.17 26.23
CA GLU A 82 -8.53 17.41 26.28
C GLU A 82 -9.64 17.31 27.34
N ALA A 83 -10.40 16.22 27.36
CA ALA A 83 -11.45 16.01 28.36
C ALA A 83 -10.90 15.98 29.79
N GLN A 84 -9.72 15.39 30.01
CA GLN A 84 -9.04 15.43 31.30
C GLN A 84 -8.62 16.85 31.69
N ALA A 85 -8.04 17.61 30.75
CA ALA A 85 -7.64 19.00 30.99
C ALA A 85 -8.85 19.89 31.34
N LEU A 86 -9.98 19.73 30.64
CA LEU A 86 -11.22 20.45 30.92
C LEU A 86 -11.83 20.06 32.27
N LYS A 87 -11.77 18.78 32.66
CA LYS A 87 -12.22 18.33 33.99
C LYS A 87 -11.37 18.92 35.11
N GLN A 88 -10.06 19.07 34.89
CA GLN A 88 -9.15 19.66 35.88
C GLN A 88 -9.35 21.17 36.03
N ASN A 89 -9.70 21.87 34.94
CA ASN A 89 -9.94 23.31 34.93
C ASN A 89 -11.33 23.65 34.36
N PRO A 90 -12.41 23.47 35.14
CA PRO A 90 -13.77 23.74 34.67
C PRO A 90 -14.01 25.20 34.26
N GLN A 91 -13.26 26.15 34.85
CA GLN A 91 -13.31 27.57 34.50
C GLN A 91 -12.90 27.85 33.04
N VAL A 92 -12.11 26.96 32.40
CA VAL A 92 -11.71 27.10 30.99
C VAL A 92 -12.89 26.83 30.05
N VAL A 93 -13.83 25.96 30.44
CA VAL A 93 -15.06 25.72 29.65
C VAL A 93 -15.93 26.97 29.67
N GLU A 94 -16.07 27.60 30.84
CA GLU A 94 -16.81 28.84 31.02
C GLU A 94 -16.17 29.99 30.25
N LEU A 95 -14.83 30.14 30.30
CA LEU A 95 -14.11 31.15 29.52
C LEU A 95 -14.27 30.95 28.00
N ARG A 96 -14.08 29.72 27.49
CA ARG A 96 -14.27 29.40 26.05
C ARG A 96 -15.70 29.66 25.60
N TRP A 97 -16.67 29.44 26.48
CA TRP A 97 -18.07 29.72 26.20
C TRP A 97 -18.32 31.23 26.14
N ILE A 98 -17.80 32.01 27.10
CA ILE A 98 -17.88 33.48 27.08
C ILE A 98 -17.20 34.06 25.83
N GLU A 99 -16.02 33.56 25.44
CA GLU A 99 -15.30 34.03 24.24
C GLU A 99 -16.02 33.70 22.93
N LYS A 100 -16.70 32.55 22.84
CA LYS A 100 -17.46 32.14 21.65
C LYS A 100 -18.89 32.69 21.63
N TRP A 101 -19.36 33.24 22.75
CA TRP A 101 -20.71 33.77 22.83
C TRP A 101 -20.80 35.14 22.16
N ASN A 102 -21.78 35.30 21.27
CA ASN A 102 -22.00 36.50 20.47
C ASN A 102 -22.67 37.67 21.26
N GLY A 103 -22.82 37.54 22.58
CA GLY A 103 -23.43 38.56 23.44
C GLY A 103 -24.96 38.60 23.41
N GLU A 104 -25.62 37.70 22.68
CA GLU A 104 -27.08 37.62 22.62
C GLU A 104 -27.61 36.61 23.65
N VAL A 105 -28.36 37.10 24.65
CA VAL A 105 -29.00 36.24 25.66
C VAL A 105 -30.21 35.52 25.05
N PRO A 106 -30.24 34.18 24.99
CA PRO A 106 -31.38 33.48 24.42
C PRO A 106 -32.60 33.66 25.32
N THR A 107 -33.71 34.13 24.75
CA THR A 107 -34.92 34.55 25.47
C THR A 107 -35.67 33.37 26.12
N TYR A 108 -35.25 32.13 25.87
CA TYR A 108 -35.85 30.91 26.44
C TYR A 108 -34.77 29.92 26.86
N TRP A 109 -34.15 30.15 28.02
CA TRP A 109 -33.43 29.11 28.76
C TRP A 109 -34.30 28.66 29.93
N GLY A 110 -34.82 27.43 29.88
CA GLY A 110 -35.46 26.82 31.04
C GLY A 110 -34.44 26.61 32.16
N GLU A 111 -34.68 27.24 33.31
CA GLU A 111 -34.07 27.11 34.66
C GLU A 111 -32.54 26.94 34.87
N ALA A 112 -31.72 26.70 33.84
CA ALA A 112 -30.29 26.47 33.95
C ALA A 112 -29.51 27.54 33.15
N SER A 113 -29.53 28.78 33.63
CA SER A 113 -28.69 29.86 33.08
C SER A 113 -27.44 30.08 33.95
N PRO A 114 -26.22 30.03 33.39
CA PRO A 114 -24.98 30.31 34.11
C PRO A 114 -24.82 31.79 34.51
N PHE A 115 -25.70 32.69 34.03
CA PHE A 115 -25.64 34.12 34.32
C PHE A 115 -26.36 34.56 35.60
N ILE A 116 -27.11 33.68 36.29
CA ILE A 116 -27.93 34.04 37.46
C ILE A 116 -27.11 34.04 38.79
N GLY A 117 -25.78 33.94 38.71
CA GLY A 117 -24.88 33.99 39.89
C GLY A 117 -24.04 35.26 40.03
N ILE A 118 -23.98 36.13 39.02
CA ILE A 118 -23.04 37.27 38.96
C ILE A 118 -23.63 38.61 39.45
N ASN A 119 -24.79 38.60 40.09
CA ASN A 119 -25.36 39.82 40.66
C ASN A 119 -26.13 39.52 41.96
N ARG A 120 -25.38 39.20 43.02
CA ARG A 120 -25.76 39.53 44.39
C ARG A 120 -24.53 39.59 45.29
#